data_AF-A0A8I0FBP4-F1
#
_entry.id   AF-A0A8I0FBP4-F1
#
_cell.length_a   1.000
_cell.length_b   1.000
_cell.length_c   1.000
_cell.angle_alpha   90.00
_cell.angle_beta   90.00
_cell.angle_gamma   90.00
#
_symmetry.space_group_name_H-M   'P 1'
#
loop_
_entity.id
_entity.type
_entity.pdbx_description
1 polymer ?
#
loop_
_entity_poly.entity_id
_entity_poly.type
_entity_poly.pdbx_seq_one_letter_code
_entity_poly.pdbx_strand_id
1 'polypeptide(L)'
;ALEVAQQQVEAGAQIIDINMDEGMLDSQNAMVHFLNLVASEPDISRVPIMIDSSKWEIIEAGLKCVQGKPVVNSISLKEGYDEFVEKARLCRQYGAAIIVMAFDEVGQADTAERKREICKRSYDILVNEVGFPAEDIIFDPNVFAVATGIEEHNNYAVDFIEA
;
A
#
# COMPACT_ATOMS: atom_id res chain seq x y z
N ALA A 1 -5.13 -21.54 -3.36
CA ALA A 1 -4.90 -20.08 -3.20
C ALA A 1 -5.48 -19.58 -1.88
N LEU A 2 -6.79 -19.76 -1.62
CA LEU A 2 -7.40 -19.40 -0.32
C LEU A 2 -6.72 -20.05 0.89
N GLU A 3 -6.29 -21.31 0.77
CA GLU A 3 -5.55 -22.01 1.83
C GLU A 3 -4.29 -21.25 2.28
N VAL A 4 -3.61 -20.53 1.38
CA VAL A 4 -2.43 -19.73 1.74
C VAL A 4 -2.82 -18.51 2.56
N ALA A 5 -3.92 -17.84 2.22
CA ALA A 5 -4.44 -16.73 3.02
C ALA A 5 -4.91 -17.23 4.39
N GLN A 6 -5.64 -18.35 4.44
CA GLN A 6 -6.07 -18.99 5.69
C GLN A 6 -4.88 -19.37 6.59
N GLN A 7 -3.86 -20.02 6.03
CA GLN A 7 -2.66 -20.41 6.78
C GLN A 7 -1.94 -19.20 7.38
N GLN A 8 -1.88 -18.07 6.66
CA GLN A 8 -1.31 -16.83 7.20
C GLN A 8 -2.12 -16.28 8.37
N VAL A 9 -3.45 -16.27 8.26
CA VAL A 9 -4.34 -15.85 9.34
C VAL A 9 -4.21 -16.77 10.57
N GLU A 10 -4.12 -18.09 10.37
CA GLU A 10 -3.88 -19.07 11.42
C GLU A 10 -2.50 -18.92 12.08
N ALA A 11 -1.49 -18.53 11.29
CA ALA A 11 -0.14 -18.21 11.77
C ALA A 11 -0.04 -16.84 12.48
N GLY A 12 -1.13 -16.07 12.54
CA GLY A 12 -1.23 -14.82 13.30
C GLY A 12 -1.21 -13.54 12.47
N ALA A 13 -1.31 -13.62 11.13
CA ALA A 13 -1.47 -12.42 10.31
C ALA A 13 -2.77 -11.69 10.67
N GLN A 14 -2.65 -10.39 10.95
CA GLN A 14 -3.77 -9.52 11.33
C GLN A 14 -4.31 -8.71 10.15
N ILE A 15 -3.62 -8.73 9.02
CA ILE A 15 -4.00 -8.15 7.73
C ILE A 15 -3.49 -9.11 6.66
N ILE A 16 -4.26 -9.30 5.58
CA ILE A 16 -3.82 -10.08 4.41
C ILE A 16 -3.61 -9.14 3.24
N ASP A 17 -2.38 -9.07 2.76
CA ASP A 17 -2.00 -8.39 1.54
C ASP A 17 -2.27 -9.28 0.32
N ILE A 18 -2.90 -8.70 -0.70
CA ILE A 18 -3.29 -9.39 -1.93
C ILE A 18 -2.77 -8.57 -3.08
N ASN A 19 -1.79 -9.14 -3.79
CA ASN A 19 -1.24 -8.61 -5.03
C ASN A 19 -1.52 -9.57 -6.19
N MET A 20 -2.03 -9.03 -7.30
CA MET A 20 -2.35 -9.79 -8.53
C MET A 20 -1.62 -9.26 -9.77
N ASP A 21 -0.66 -8.34 -9.60
CA ASP A 21 0.11 -7.77 -10.69
C ASP A 21 1.06 -8.83 -11.27
N GLU A 22 0.74 -9.31 -12.48
CA GLU A 22 1.57 -10.26 -13.22
C GLU A 22 1.27 -10.13 -14.72
N GLY A 23 2.30 -10.16 -15.56
CA GLY A 23 2.17 -9.88 -17.00
C GLY A 23 1.33 -10.90 -17.77
N MET A 24 1.15 -12.11 -17.22
CA MET A 24 0.32 -13.17 -17.81
C MET A 24 -1.10 -13.24 -17.24
N LEU A 25 -1.45 -12.40 -16.26
CA LEU A 25 -2.76 -12.40 -15.62
C LEU A 25 -3.61 -11.23 -16.10
N ASP A 26 -4.92 -11.47 -16.18
CA ASP A 26 -5.88 -10.38 -16.10
C ASP A 26 -5.98 -9.96 -14.62
N SER A 27 -5.04 -9.12 -14.19
CA SER A 27 -4.84 -8.76 -12.79
C SER A 27 -6.06 -8.12 -12.15
N GLN A 28 -6.83 -7.31 -12.90
CA GLN A 28 -8.05 -6.70 -12.38
C GLN A 28 -9.12 -7.76 -12.10
N ASN A 29 -9.39 -8.65 -13.06
CA ASN A 29 -10.37 -9.72 -12.86
C ASN A 29 -9.91 -10.73 -11.81
N ALA A 30 -8.60 -11.01 -11.73
CA ALA A 30 -8.03 -11.88 -10.71
C ALA A 30 -8.21 -11.29 -9.30
N MET A 31 -7.94 -9.98 -9.13
CA MET A 31 -8.16 -9.25 -7.87
C MET A 31 -9.63 -9.36 -7.43
N VAL A 32 -10.55 -8.98 -8.30
CA VAL A 32 -12.00 -9.04 -8.01
C VAL A 32 -12.45 -10.46 -7.69
N HIS A 33 -12.01 -11.45 -8.47
CA HIS A 33 -12.37 -12.84 -8.25
C HIS A 33 -11.88 -13.34 -6.89
N PHE A 34 -10.62 -13.10 -6.57
CA PHE A 34 -10.02 -13.58 -5.33
C PHE A 34 -10.60 -12.89 -4.10
N LEU A 35 -10.88 -11.59 -4.16
CA LEU A 35 -11.53 -10.86 -3.06
C LEU A 35 -12.95 -11.37 -2.78
N ASN A 36 -13.72 -11.70 -3.82
CA ASN A 36 -15.05 -12.31 -3.65
C ASN A 36 -14.97 -13.70 -3.01
N LEU A 37 -13.95 -14.50 -3.35
CA LEU A 37 -13.70 -15.77 -2.70
C LEU A 37 -13.31 -15.60 -1.22
N VAL A 38 -12.44 -14.65 -0.91
CA VAL A 38 -12.05 -14.31 0.47
C VAL A 38 -13.26 -13.89 1.29
N ALA A 39 -14.15 -13.07 0.73
CA ALA A 39 -15.38 -12.65 1.40
C ALA A 39 -16.34 -13.82 1.71
N SER A 40 -16.22 -14.95 1.00
CA SER A 40 -17.02 -16.15 1.27
C SER A 40 -16.43 -17.07 2.36
N GLU A 41 -15.21 -16.80 2.83
CA GLU A 41 -14.51 -17.60 3.84
C GLU A 41 -14.44 -16.85 5.18
N PRO A 42 -15.23 -17.24 6.21
CA PRO A 42 -15.28 -16.55 7.51
C PRO A 42 -13.92 -16.49 8.23
N ASP A 43 -13.10 -17.53 8.07
CA ASP A 43 -11.80 -17.62 8.74
C ASP A 43 -10.80 -16.60 8.21
N ILE A 44 -10.97 -16.15 6.95
CA ILE A 44 -10.12 -15.16 6.28
C ILE A 44 -10.76 -13.76 6.40
N SER A 45 -12.05 -13.62 6.12
CA SER A 45 -12.75 -12.33 6.10
C SER A 45 -12.87 -11.63 7.47
N ARG A 46 -12.47 -12.30 8.56
CA ARG A 46 -12.37 -11.71 9.90
C ARG A 46 -11.22 -10.72 10.07
N VAL A 47 -10.22 -10.70 9.19
CA VAL A 47 -9.12 -9.72 9.20
C VAL A 47 -9.22 -8.75 8.02
N PRO A 48 -8.75 -7.49 8.16
CA PRO A 48 -8.72 -6.55 7.04
C PRO A 48 -7.88 -7.04 5.85
N ILE A 49 -8.25 -6.55 4.68
CA ILE A 49 -7.54 -6.82 3.43
C ILE A 49 -6.75 -5.58 3.01
N MET A 50 -5.48 -5.81 2.67
CA MET A 50 -4.62 -4.86 1.99
C MET A 50 -4.65 -5.16 0.49
N ILE A 51 -5.12 -4.20 -0.30
CA ILE A 51 -5.24 -4.32 -1.76
C ILE A 51 -3.95 -3.76 -2.36
N ASP A 52 -3.13 -4.64 -2.91
CA ASP A 52 -1.82 -4.28 -3.47
C ASP A 52 -1.83 -4.32 -5.00
N SER A 53 -1.52 -3.17 -5.61
CA SER A 53 -1.24 -3.07 -7.03
C SER A 53 -0.52 -1.77 -7.36
N SER A 54 0.31 -1.82 -8.41
CA SER A 54 0.90 -0.64 -9.05
C SER A 54 -0.09 0.15 -9.92
N LYS A 55 -1.29 -0.40 -10.18
CA LYS A 55 -2.30 0.15 -11.08
C LYS A 55 -3.56 0.57 -10.31
N TRP A 56 -3.93 1.84 -10.45
CA TRP A 56 -5.06 2.40 -9.72
C TRP A 56 -6.39 1.71 -10.06
N GLU A 57 -6.62 1.35 -11.32
CA GLU A 57 -7.82 0.67 -11.76
C GLU A 57 -8.05 -0.69 -11.07
N ILE A 58 -6.96 -1.37 -10.67
CA ILE A 58 -7.02 -2.64 -9.94
C ILE A 58 -7.32 -2.39 -8.46
N ILE A 59 -6.66 -1.39 -7.85
CA ILE A 59 -6.96 -0.94 -6.48
C ILE A 59 -8.44 -0.58 -6.37
N GLU A 60 -8.93 0.26 -7.27
CA GLU A 60 -10.31 0.74 -7.24
C GLU A 60 -11.33 -0.38 -7.49
N ALA A 61 -11.01 -1.34 -8.36
CA ALA A 61 -11.84 -2.54 -8.54
C ALA A 61 -11.90 -3.37 -7.26
N GLY A 62 -10.78 -3.52 -6.54
CA GLY A 62 -10.75 -4.19 -5.24
C GLY A 62 -11.55 -3.44 -4.16
N LEU A 63 -11.42 -2.11 -4.08
CA LEU A 63 -12.15 -1.28 -3.13
C LEU A 63 -13.67 -1.39 -3.29
N LYS A 64 -14.16 -1.60 -4.52
CA LYS A 64 -15.58 -1.83 -4.82
C LYS A 64 -16.09 -3.20 -4.37
N CYS A 65 -15.20 -4.15 -4.08
CA CYS A 65 -15.54 -5.52 -3.71
C CYS A 65 -15.39 -5.81 -2.21
N VAL A 66 -14.48 -5.13 -1.51
CA VAL A 66 -14.20 -5.40 -0.10
C VAL A 66 -15.29 -4.82 0.80
N GLN A 67 -15.74 -5.64 1.76
CA GLN A 67 -16.57 -5.20 2.87
C GLN A 67 -15.69 -4.88 4.09
N GLY A 68 -16.08 -3.86 4.86
CA GLY A 68 -15.27 -3.37 5.98
C GLY A 68 -14.28 -2.30 5.55
N LYS A 69 -13.21 -2.10 6.33
CA LYS A 69 -12.19 -1.08 6.09
C LYS A 69 -10.96 -1.70 5.43
N PRO A 70 -10.76 -1.54 4.12
CA PRO A 70 -9.56 -2.02 3.45
C PRO A 70 -8.36 -1.11 3.70
N VAL A 71 -7.17 -1.61 3.39
CA VAL A 71 -5.93 -0.80 3.28
C VAL A 71 -5.53 -0.76 1.80
N VAL A 72 -5.27 0.42 1.25
CA VAL A 72 -4.74 0.58 -0.10
C VAL A 72 -3.22 0.52 -0.06
N ASN A 73 -2.63 -0.41 -0.80
CA ASN A 73 -1.19 -0.52 -1.04
C ASN A 73 -0.93 -0.27 -2.53
N SER A 74 -0.54 0.92 -2.96
CA SER A 74 -0.28 2.13 -2.18
C SER A 74 -0.53 3.37 -3.05
N ILE A 75 -0.38 4.56 -2.46
CA ILE A 75 -0.31 5.83 -3.21
C ILE A 75 1.04 6.51 -2.96
N SER A 76 1.45 7.41 -3.86
CA SER A 76 2.71 8.16 -3.73
C SER A 76 2.67 9.45 -4.56
N LEU A 77 3.68 10.29 -4.39
CA LEU A 77 3.87 11.52 -5.15
C LEU A 77 4.57 11.29 -6.50
N LYS A 78 4.81 10.03 -6.91
CA LYS A 78 5.51 9.66 -8.15
C LYS A 78 4.98 10.39 -9.40
N GLU A 79 3.67 10.39 -9.56
CA GLU A 79 2.98 11.02 -10.71
C GLU A 79 2.58 12.49 -10.42
N GLY A 80 3.04 13.03 -9.29
CA GLY A 80 2.82 14.41 -8.88
C GLY A 80 1.66 14.62 -7.90
N TYR A 81 1.55 15.87 -7.47
CA TYR A 81 0.60 16.32 -6.44
C TYR A 81 -0.87 16.04 -6.81
N ASP A 82 -1.29 16.37 -8.03
CA ASP A 82 -2.71 16.32 -8.40
C ASP A 82 -3.26 14.89 -8.35
N GLU A 83 -2.51 13.92 -8.89
CA GLU A 83 -2.88 12.51 -8.87
C GLU A 83 -2.86 11.93 -7.45
N PHE A 84 -1.87 12.31 -6.64
CA PHE A 84 -1.79 11.90 -5.23
C PHE A 84 -3.03 12.36 -4.45
N VAL A 85 -3.44 13.63 -4.62
CA VAL A 85 -4.62 14.21 -3.97
C VAL A 85 -5.92 13.57 -4.46
N GLU A 86 -6.05 13.32 -5.76
CA GLU A 86 -7.20 12.63 -6.34
C GLU A 86 -7.38 11.24 -5.74
N LYS A 87 -6.31 10.43 -5.77
CA LYS A 87 -6.33 9.07 -5.20
C LYS A 87 -6.60 9.09 -3.69
N ALA A 88 -6.00 10.01 -2.94
CA ALA A 88 -6.27 10.16 -1.51
C ALA A 88 -7.73 10.50 -1.22
N ARG A 89 -8.36 11.38 -2.01
CA ARG A 89 -9.79 11.69 -1.88
C ARG A 89 -10.66 10.47 -2.18
N LEU A 90 -10.32 9.70 -3.20
CA LEU A 90 -11.03 8.45 -3.53
C LEU A 90 -10.89 7.43 -2.40
N CYS A 91 -9.68 7.16 -1.90
CA CYS A 91 -9.46 6.27 -0.75
C CYS A 91 -10.31 6.69 0.46
N ARG A 92 -10.38 7.99 0.74
CA ARG A 92 -11.21 8.55 1.83
C ARG A 92 -12.70 8.33 1.58
N GLN A 93 -13.18 8.46 0.34
CA GLN A 93 -14.57 8.19 -0.03
C GLN A 93 -14.94 6.71 0.13
N TYR A 94 -14.03 5.80 -0.18
CA TYR A 94 -14.18 4.37 0.08
C TYR A 94 -14.01 3.99 1.56
N GLY A 95 -13.57 4.93 2.41
CA GLY A 95 -13.31 4.68 3.82
C GLY A 95 -12.08 3.81 4.10
N ALA A 96 -11.13 3.76 3.16
CA ALA A 96 -9.92 2.95 3.26
C ALA A 96 -8.82 3.65 4.08
N ALA A 97 -7.99 2.87 4.76
CA ALA A 97 -6.66 3.33 5.16
C ALA A 97 -5.71 3.27 3.96
N ILE A 98 -4.58 3.97 4.01
CA ILE A 98 -3.64 4.08 2.89
C ILE A 98 -2.21 3.82 3.33
N ILE A 99 -1.47 3.08 2.51
CA ILE A 99 -0.01 3.11 2.51
C ILE A 99 0.46 4.23 1.59
N VAL A 100 1.40 5.02 2.09
CA VAL A 100 2.06 6.10 1.35
C VAL A 100 3.53 5.74 1.19
N MET A 101 3.95 5.46 -0.04
CA MET A 101 5.35 5.16 -0.35
C MET A 101 6.19 6.42 -0.29
N ALA A 102 7.43 6.30 0.19
CA ALA A 102 8.44 7.35 0.07
C ALA A 102 8.99 7.40 -1.38
N PHE A 103 8.12 7.80 -2.31
CA PHE A 103 8.40 7.98 -3.74
C PHE A 103 7.74 9.29 -4.19
N ASP A 104 8.51 10.21 -4.76
CA ASP A 104 8.01 11.46 -5.34
C ASP A 104 8.44 11.65 -6.81
N GLU A 105 8.22 12.85 -7.35
CA GLU A 105 8.51 13.19 -8.75
C GLU A 105 10.01 13.05 -9.12
N VAL A 106 10.90 12.97 -8.12
CA VAL A 106 12.35 12.83 -8.30
C VAL A 106 12.81 11.37 -8.20
N GLY A 107 11.98 10.49 -7.63
CA GLY A 107 12.27 9.05 -7.53
C GLY A 107 11.97 8.46 -6.16
N GLN A 108 12.50 7.26 -5.93
CA GLN A 108 12.42 6.57 -4.65
C GLN A 108 13.39 7.18 -3.63
N ALA A 109 12.95 7.34 -2.39
CA ALA A 109 13.83 7.76 -1.29
C ALA A 109 14.69 6.59 -0.79
N ASP A 110 15.99 6.71 -1.03
CA ASP A 110 17.04 5.77 -0.64
C ASP A 110 17.70 6.13 0.71
N THR A 111 17.84 7.43 1.01
CA THR A 111 18.44 7.95 2.26
C THR A 111 17.41 8.34 3.33
N ALA A 112 17.78 8.32 4.61
CA ALA A 112 16.91 8.73 5.72
C ALA A 112 16.37 10.16 5.59
N GLU A 113 17.17 11.09 5.06
CA GLU A 113 16.75 12.47 4.82
C GLU A 113 15.63 12.53 3.77
N ARG A 114 15.81 11.86 2.62
CA ARG A 114 14.79 11.81 1.57
C ARG A 114 13.52 11.11 2.02
N LYS A 115 13.64 10.02 2.80
CA LYS A 115 12.49 9.31 3.37
C LYS A 115 11.65 10.25 4.25
N ARG A 116 12.30 10.97 5.17
CA ARG A 116 11.64 11.97 6.04
C ARG A 116 11.01 13.11 5.26
N GLU A 117 11.71 13.65 4.27
CA GLU A 117 11.21 14.74 3.43
C GLU A 117 9.91 14.36 2.72
N ILE A 118 9.90 13.21 2.04
CA ILE A 118 8.72 12.75 1.28
C ILE A 118 7.58 12.40 2.23
N CYS A 119 7.83 11.65 3.30
CA CYS A 119 6.79 11.29 4.27
C CYS A 119 6.17 12.54 4.93
N LYS A 120 7.00 13.53 5.30
CA LYS A 120 6.51 14.79 5.85
C LYS A 120 5.68 15.58 4.84
N ARG A 121 6.15 15.74 3.60
CA ARG A 121 5.41 16.43 2.53
C ARG A 121 4.06 15.76 2.29
N SER A 122 4.05 14.43 2.18
CA SER A 122 2.83 13.64 2.01
C SER A 122 1.87 13.79 3.19
N TYR A 123 2.37 13.78 4.43
CA TYR A 123 1.55 14.02 5.63
C TYR A 123 0.89 15.40 5.59
N ASP A 124 1.67 16.44 5.29
CA ASP A 124 1.19 17.82 5.27
C ASP A 124 0.07 17.97 4.22
N ILE A 125 0.22 17.37 3.04
CA ILE A 125 -0.82 17.36 1.99
C ILE A 125 -2.06 16.58 2.46
N LEU A 126 -1.88 15.35 2.96
CA LEU A 126 -2.98 14.46 3.33
C LEU A 126 -3.80 15.04 4.49
N VAL A 127 -3.14 15.52 5.54
CA VAL A 127 -3.82 15.96 6.76
C VAL A 127 -4.31 17.41 6.63
N ASN A 128 -3.46 18.32 6.15
CA ASN A 128 -3.82 19.75 6.17
C ASN A 128 -4.65 20.18 4.96
N GLU A 129 -4.52 19.51 3.80
CA GLU A 129 -5.21 19.91 2.57
C GLU A 129 -6.34 18.95 2.18
N VAL A 130 -6.11 17.64 2.24
CA VAL A 130 -7.14 16.62 1.92
C VAL A 130 -8.09 16.38 3.09
N GLY A 131 -7.63 16.57 4.33
CA GLY A 131 -8.39 16.24 5.53
C GLY A 131 -8.54 14.73 5.74
N PHE A 132 -7.49 13.98 5.38
CA PHE A 132 -7.37 12.54 5.61
C PHE A 132 -7.08 12.27 7.10
N PRO A 133 -7.74 11.30 7.76
CA PRO A 133 -7.45 10.98 9.16
C PRO A 133 -6.02 10.50 9.32
N ALA A 134 -5.26 11.08 10.27
CA ALA A 134 -3.85 10.76 10.43
C ALA A 134 -3.63 9.31 10.89
N GLU A 135 -4.55 8.76 11.68
CA GLU A 135 -4.57 7.37 12.13
C GLU A 135 -4.76 6.34 11.00
N ASP A 136 -5.17 6.77 9.81
CA ASP A 136 -5.40 5.93 8.64
C ASP A 136 -4.26 6.02 7.61
N ILE A 137 -3.18 6.71 7.94
CA ILE A 137 -2.00 6.86 7.09
C ILE A 137 -0.89 5.94 7.62
N ILE A 138 -0.42 5.04 6.76
CA ILE A 138 0.72 4.17 7.01
C ILE A 138 1.83 4.61 6.07
N PHE A 139 2.97 5.08 6.60
CA PHE A 139 4.11 5.40 5.75
C PHE A 139 4.94 4.14 5.50
N ASP A 140 5.35 3.94 4.24
CA ASP A 140 6.37 2.97 3.86
C ASP A 140 7.62 3.73 3.39
N PRO A 141 8.65 3.87 4.25
CA PRO A 141 9.91 4.49 3.90
C PRO A 141 10.79 3.69 2.91
N ASN A 142 10.30 2.64 2.27
CA ASN A 142 11.01 1.71 1.39
C ASN A 142 12.07 0.87 2.11
N VAL A 143 11.79 -0.42 2.28
CA VAL A 143 12.80 -1.42 2.66
C VAL A 143 13.53 -1.91 1.41
N PHE A 144 14.81 -1.58 1.27
CA PHE A 144 15.65 -2.05 0.16
C PHE A 144 16.56 -3.21 0.54
N ALA A 145 17.01 -3.94 -0.48
CA ALA A 145 17.98 -5.02 -0.31
C ALA A 145 19.35 -4.49 0.12
N VAL A 146 19.93 -5.12 1.14
CA VAL A 146 21.30 -4.90 1.62
C VAL A 146 22.20 -6.07 1.22
N ALA A 147 23.52 -5.96 1.45
CA ALA A 147 24.50 -7.00 1.12
C ALA A 147 24.48 -7.43 -0.36
N THR A 148 24.21 -6.47 -1.25
CA THR A 148 24.07 -6.69 -2.70
C THR A 148 25.41 -6.73 -3.45
N GLY A 149 26.52 -6.40 -2.78
CA GLY A 149 27.83 -6.20 -3.40
C GLY A 149 28.05 -4.78 -3.95
N ILE A 150 27.08 -3.88 -3.78
CA ILE A 150 27.14 -2.45 -4.13
C ILE A 150 27.28 -1.66 -2.82
N GLU A 151 28.31 -0.80 -2.72
CA GLU A 151 28.68 -0.11 -1.48
C GLU A 151 27.60 0.89 -1.04
N GLU A 152 26.96 1.55 -2.00
CA GLU A 152 25.87 2.50 -1.80
C GLU A 152 24.66 1.86 -1.08
N HIS A 153 24.49 0.54 -1.16
CA HIS A 153 23.36 -0.18 -0.58
C HIS A 153 23.59 -0.59 0.89
N ASN A 154 24.79 -0.35 1.44
CA ASN A 154 25.15 -0.82 2.78
C ASN A 154 24.30 -0.19 3.89
N ASN A 155 23.83 1.05 3.67
CA ASN A 155 23.15 1.81 4.70
C ASN A 155 21.62 1.74 4.63
N TYR A 156 21.03 1.13 3.59
CA TYR A 156 19.58 1.18 3.35
C TYR A 156 18.71 0.71 4.52
N ALA A 157 19.14 -0.32 5.27
CA ALA A 157 18.39 -0.77 6.45
C ALA A 157 18.47 0.24 7.61
N VAL A 158 19.62 0.90 7.79
CA VAL A 158 19.79 1.97 8.79
C VAL A 158 18.97 3.19 8.38
N ASP A 159 19.03 3.56 7.09
CA ASP A 159 18.25 4.67 6.54
C ASP A 159 16.74 4.48 6.72
N PHE A 160 16.24 3.24 6.64
CA PHE A 160 14.84 2.93 6.94
C PHE A 160 14.50 3.09 8.43
N ILE A 161 15.37 2.65 9.34
CA ILE A 161 15.14 2.71 10.79
C ILE A 161 15.20 4.16 11.32
N GLU A 162 16.03 5.01 10.72
CA GLU A 162 16.22 6.41 11.12
C GLU A 162 15.21 7.39 10.49
N ALA A 163 14.35 6.89 9.59
CA ALA A 163 13.33 7.67 8.89
C ALA A 163 12.14 8.06 9.77
#